data_AF-A0A699TCR4-F1
#
_entry.id   AF-A0A699TCR4-F1
#
_cell.length_a   1.000
_cell.length_b   1.000
_cell.length_c   1.000
_cell.angle_alpha   90.00
_cell.angle_beta   90.00
_cell.angle_gamma   90.00
#
_symmetry.space_group_name_H-M   'P 1'
#
loop_
_entity.id
_entity.type
_entity.pdbx_description
1 polymer ?
#
loop_
_entity_poly.entity_id
_entity_poly.type
_entity_poly.pdbx_seq_one_letter_code
_entity_poly.pdbx_strand_id
1 'polypeptide(L)'
;MAPKRTLTSAAPAITQAAIRKLVADSVAAALEAQAANMANTDNTNRNTKEREATVARKCSYKEFMSCQPFNFKGTEGVVGLIRWFERTESVYSRNNCTEDCKVKFATGNLTEEALSWWNSFAQPIGIEEAYKITWTEFKNLLIKKYCP
;
A
#
# COMPACT_ATOMS: atom_id res chain seq x y z
N MET A 1 -59.56 58.34 29.24
CA MET A 1 -58.12 58.11 29.51
C MET A 1 -57.99 56.66 29.96
N ALA A 2 -57.42 55.79 29.13
CA ALA A 2 -57.20 54.38 29.44
C ALA A 2 -55.83 53.94 28.89
N PRO A 3 -55.08 53.04 29.55
CA PRO A 3 -53.66 52.88 29.31
C PRO A 3 -53.36 51.92 28.14
N LYS A 4 -52.37 52.29 27.33
CA LYS A 4 -51.70 51.43 26.35
C LYS A 4 -51.14 50.19 27.04
N ARG A 5 -51.55 49.00 26.61
CA ARG A 5 -50.81 47.76 26.86
C ARG A 5 -49.92 47.46 25.67
N THR A 6 -48.63 47.75 25.81
CA THR A 6 -47.58 47.25 24.92
C THR A 6 -47.34 45.78 25.29
N LEU A 7 -47.66 44.86 24.39
CA LEU A 7 -47.24 43.45 24.48
C LEU A 7 -45.94 43.30 23.71
N THR A 8 -44.81 43.34 24.42
CA THR A 8 -43.52 42.91 23.88
C THR A 8 -43.52 41.38 23.85
N SER A 9 -43.84 40.80 22.71
CA SER A 9 -43.63 39.38 22.44
C SER A 9 -42.13 39.17 22.19
N ALA A 10 -41.40 38.72 23.22
CA ALA A 10 -40.03 38.25 23.07
C ALA A 10 -40.08 36.84 22.47
N ALA A 11 -39.96 36.74 21.14
CA ALA A 11 -39.71 35.46 20.49
C ALA A 11 -38.37 34.90 21.01
N PRO A 12 -38.29 33.61 21.38
CA PRO A 12 -37.03 33.04 21.84
C PRO A 12 -36.03 33.07 20.69
N ALA A 13 -35.00 33.92 20.82
CA ALA A 13 -33.89 33.97 19.89
C ALA A 13 -33.17 32.62 19.95
N ILE A 14 -33.27 31.83 18.88
CA ILE A 14 -32.53 30.59 18.74
C ILE A 14 -31.05 30.95 18.80
N THR A 15 -30.40 30.57 19.90
CA THR A 15 -29.00 30.93 20.14
C THR A 15 -28.10 30.11 19.24
N GLN A 16 -26.92 30.64 18.91
CA GLN A 16 -25.91 29.92 18.14
C GLN A 16 -25.50 28.60 18.81
N ALA A 17 -25.57 28.53 20.14
CA ALA A 17 -25.35 27.31 20.91
C ALA A 17 -26.42 26.24 20.65
N ALA A 18 -27.69 26.62 20.53
CA ALA A 18 -28.78 25.70 20.19
C ALA A 18 -28.62 25.13 18.76
N ILE A 19 -28.16 25.96 17.80
CA ILE A 19 -27.88 25.52 16.44
C ILE A 19 -26.71 24.52 16.41
N ARG A 20 -25.60 24.84 17.10
CA ARG A 20 -24.44 23.93 17.18
C ARG A 20 -24.81 22.59 17.83
N LYS A 21 -25.63 22.63 18.88
CA LYS A 21 -26.13 21.42 19.54
C LYS A 21 -26.98 20.57 18.60
N LEU A 22 -27.92 21.18 17.87
CA LEU A 22 -28.74 20.48 16.90
C LEU A 22 -27.90 19.79 15.80
N VAL A 23 -26.86 20.48 15.31
CA VAL A 23 -25.93 19.90 14.34
C VAL A 23 -25.18 18.70 14.94
N ALA A 24 -24.62 18.84 16.15
CA ALA A 24 -23.91 17.75 16.81
C ALA A 24 -24.82 16.52 17.04
N ASP A 25 -26.05 16.75 17.52
CA ASP A 25 -27.03 15.70 17.75
C ASP A 25 -27.42 14.98 16.45
N SER A 26 -27.59 15.74 15.36
CA SER A 26 -27.90 15.16 14.04
C SER A 26 -26.76 14.32 13.46
N VAL A 27 -25.51 14.74 13.66
CA VAL A 27 -24.31 14.00 13.21
C VAL A 27 -24.13 12.73 14.05
N ALA A 28 -24.34 12.80 15.37
CA ALA A 28 -24.29 11.64 16.25
C ALA A 28 -25.37 10.60 15.86
N ALA A 29 -26.61 11.04 15.63
CA ALA A 29 -27.70 10.17 15.20
C ALA A 29 -27.42 9.49 13.85
N ALA A 30 -26.80 10.21 12.90
CA ALA A 30 -26.42 9.66 11.61
C ALA A 30 -25.31 8.60 11.72
N LEU A 31 -24.31 8.83 12.58
CA LEU A 31 -23.24 7.85 12.87
C LEU A 31 -23.79 6.58 13.51
N GLU A 32 -24.69 6.71 14.48
CA GLU A 32 -25.36 5.56 15.12
C GLU A 32 -26.24 4.78 14.12
N ALA A 33 -26.98 5.48 13.26
CA ALA A 33 -27.76 4.84 12.20
C ALA A 33 -26.88 4.12 11.17
N GLN A 34 -25.71 4.68 10.84
CA GLN A 34 -24.72 4.03 9.98
C GLN A 34 -24.13 2.77 10.65
N ALA A 35 -23.83 2.81 11.95
CA ALA A 35 -23.36 1.67 12.71
C ALA A 35 -24.41 0.54 12.80
N ALA A 36 -25.67 0.90 13.05
CA ALA A 36 -26.79 -0.05 13.07
C ALA A 36 -27.04 -0.70 11.69
N ASN A 37 -26.90 0.06 10.61
CA ASN A 37 -27.02 -0.48 9.25
C ASN A 37 -25.88 -1.43 8.89
N MET A 38 -24.64 -1.19 9.37
CA MET A 38 -23.53 -2.14 9.21
C MET A 38 -23.74 -3.43 10.00
N ALA A 39 -24.39 -3.38 11.16
CA ALA A 39 -24.72 -4.56 11.95
C ALA A 39 -25.87 -5.40 11.34
N ASN A 40 -26.78 -4.77 10.58
CA ASN A 40 -27.94 -5.45 9.97
C ASN A 40 -27.66 -6.03 8.57
N THR A 41 -26.46 -5.85 8.03
CA THR A 41 -26.02 -6.50 6.78
C THR A 41 -25.45 -7.91 6.98
N ASP A 42 -25.40 -8.43 8.21
CA ASP A 42 -24.80 -9.73 8.52
C ASP A 42 -25.77 -10.93 8.38
N ASN A 43 -26.97 -10.72 7.82
CA ASN A 43 -28.01 -11.74 7.72
C ASN A 43 -28.77 -11.74 6.40
N THR A 44 -28.08 -11.80 5.26
CA THR A 44 -28.67 -12.43 4.07
C THR A 44 -27.62 -13.19 3.25
N ASN A 45 -27.82 -14.51 3.24
CA ASN A 45 -27.24 -15.50 2.34
C ASN A 45 -25.84 -16.05 2.67
N ARG A 46 -25.84 -17.02 3.61
CA ARG A 46 -24.77 -17.99 3.82
C ARG A 46 -24.55 -18.83 2.57
N ASN A 47 -23.64 -18.39 1.70
CA ASN A 47 -22.73 -19.32 1.06
C ASN A 47 -21.43 -19.27 1.85
N THR A 48 -21.34 -20.19 2.81
CA THR A 48 -20.18 -20.50 3.63
C THR A 48 -19.04 -20.96 2.72
N LYS A 49 -18.32 -20.01 2.12
CA LYS A 49 -16.94 -20.22 1.71
C LYS A 49 -16.13 -19.33 2.61
N GLU A 50 -15.29 -19.98 3.39
CA GLU A 50 -14.31 -19.42 4.32
C GLU A 50 -13.98 -17.97 4.01
N ARG A 51 -14.14 -17.12 5.03
CA ARG A 51 -13.36 -15.90 5.16
C ARG A 51 -11.91 -16.34 5.39
N GLU A 52 -11.31 -16.95 4.37
CA GLU A 52 -9.87 -16.95 4.18
C GLU A 52 -9.51 -15.47 4.34
N ALA A 53 -8.77 -15.14 5.40
CA ALA A 53 -8.05 -13.88 5.45
C ALA A 53 -7.45 -13.74 4.06
N THR A 54 -7.91 -12.77 3.26
CA THR A 54 -7.55 -12.68 1.84
C THR A 54 -6.04 -12.69 1.81
N VAL A 55 -5.45 -13.84 1.50
CA VAL A 55 -4.01 -14.00 1.48
C VAL A 55 -3.58 -12.98 0.47
N ALA A 56 -2.87 -11.94 0.93
CA ALA A 56 -2.45 -10.86 0.06
C ALA A 56 -1.85 -11.52 -1.18
N ARG A 57 -2.46 -11.31 -2.35
CA ARG A 57 -2.14 -12.05 -3.57
C ARG A 57 -0.65 -11.88 -3.81
N LYS A 58 0.11 -12.96 -3.59
CA LYS A 58 1.54 -12.95 -3.80
C LYS A 58 1.78 -12.81 -5.30
N CYS A 59 2.46 -11.73 -5.68
CA CYS A 59 2.99 -11.54 -7.01
C CYS A 59 3.74 -12.81 -7.46
N SER A 60 3.26 -13.39 -8.55
CA SER A 60 3.89 -14.54 -9.18
C SER A 60 5.03 -14.10 -10.09
N TYR A 61 5.99 -14.99 -10.30
CA TYR A 61 7.06 -14.75 -11.27
C TYR A 61 6.50 -14.52 -12.69
N LYS A 62 5.37 -15.15 -13.04
CA LYS A 62 4.70 -14.96 -14.34
C LYS A 62 4.18 -13.53 -14.52
N GLU A 63 3.59 -12.93 -13.50
CA GLU A 63 3.11 -11.53 -13.54
C GLU A 63 4.28 -10.54 -13.57
N PHE A 64 5.36 -10.86 -12.88
CA PHE A 64 6.59 -10.08 -12.96
C PHE A 64 7.17 -10.12 -14.39
N MET A 65 7.30 -11.32 -14.99
CA MET A 65 7.84 -11.49 -16.34
C MET A 65 6.92 -10.96 -17.45
N SER A 66 5.60 -10.96 -17.26
CA SER A 66 4.66 -10.37 -18.24
C SER A 66 4.85 -8.87 -18.40
N CYS A 67 5.46 -8.19 -17.42
CA CYS A 67 5.82 -6.78 -17.50
C CYS A 67 7.10 -6.51 -18.30
N GLN A 68 7.75 -7.56 -18.83
CA GLN A 68 9.03 -7.49 -19.55
C GLN A 68 10.07 -6.68 -18.76
N PRO A 69 10.49 -7.21 -17.60
CA PRO A 69 11.50 -6.57 -16.78
C PRO A 69 12.80 -6.38 -17.58
N PHE A 70 13.50 -5.30 -17.28
CA PHE A 70 14.73 -4.96 -17.99
C PHE A 70 15.89 -5.78 -17.42
N ASN A 71 16.77 -6.23 -18.30
CA ASN A 71 18.01 -6.88 -17.89
C ASN A 71 19.04 -5.86 -17.43
N PHE A 72 19.93 -6.28 -16.54
CA PHE A 72 21.11 -5.53 -16.13
C PHE A 72 22.36 -6.38 -16.34
N LYS A 73 23.32 -5.87 -17.10
CA LYS A 73 24.57 -6.57 -17.44
C LYS A 73 25.69 -6.25 -16.46
N GLY A 74 25.63 -5.08 -15.82
CA GLY A 74 26.69 -4.57 -14.95
C GLY A 74 27.60 -3.53 -15.62
N THR A 75 27.42 -3.27 -16.92
CA THR A 75 28.28 -2.40 -17.73
C THR A 75 27.61 -1.07 -18.09
N GLU A 76 26.33 -0.91 -17.77
CA GLU A 76 25.52 0.27 -18.10
C GLU A 76 25.82 1.50 -17.22
N GLY A 77 26.70 1.35 -16.23
CA GLY A 77 27.09 2.40 -15.29
C GLY A 77 26.00 2.81 -14.29
N VAL A 78 26.28 3.85 -13.50
CA VAL A 78 25.39 4.34 -12.42
C VAL A 78 24.00 4.72 -12.95
N VAL A 79 23.94 5.38 -14.11
CA VAL A 79 22.67 5.76 -14.75
C VAL A 79 21.86 4.52 -15.16
N GLY A 80 22.54 3.52 -15.73
CA GLY A 80 21.90 2.25 -16.08
C GLY A 80 21.37 1.51 -14.86
N LEU A 81 22.14 1.49 -13.77
CA LEU A 81 21.74 0.85 -12.51
C LEU A 81 20.51 1.54 -11.89
N ILE A 82 20.51 2.88 -11.81
CA ILE A 82 19.36 3.65 -11.30
C ILE A 82 18.11 3.35 -12.12
N ARG A 83 18.21 3.43 -13.45
CA ARG A 83 17.10 3.14 -14.36
C ARG A 83 16.57 1.72 -14.19
N TRP A 84 17.46 0.76 -13.95
CA TRP A 84 17.08 -0.63 -13.69
C TRP A 84 16.33 -0.78 -12.36
N PHE A 85 16.77 -0.12 -11.29
CA PHE A 85 16.05 -0.10 -10.01
C PHE A 85 14.65 0.48 -10.16
N GLU A 86 14.53 1.69 -10.71
CA GLU A 86 13.24 2.38 -10.86
C GLU A 86 12.22 1.53 -11.63
N ARG A 87 12.68 0.90 -12.73
CA ARG A 87 11.81 0.05 -13.54
C ARG A 87 11.40 -1.21 -12.81
N THR A 88 12.32 -1.84 -12.09
CA THR A 88 12.06 -3.04 -11.31
C THR A 88 11.10 -2.76 -10.15
N GLU A 89 11.29 -1.63 -9.44
CA GLU A 89 10.39 -1.17 -8.38
C GLU A 89 8.99 -0.82 -8.91
N SER A 90 8.89 -0.24 -10.11
CA SER A 90 7.61 -0.02 -10.78
C SER A 90 6.87 -1.33 -11.06
N VAL A 91 7.58 -2.40 -11.46
CA VAL A 91 6.96 -3.73 -11.63
C VAL A 91 6.51 -4.30 -10.29
N TYR A 92 7.32 -4.16 -9.23
CA TYR A 92 6.93 -4.62 -7.89
C TYR A 92 5.69 -3.92 -7.35
N SER A 93 5.63 -2.60 -7.50
CA SER A 93 4.47 -1.81 -7.06
C SER A 93 3.20 -2.21 -7.80
N ARG A 94 3.25 -2.33 -9.14
CA ARG A 94 2.07 -2.67 -9.96
C ARG A 94 1.52 -4.07 -9.67
N ASN A 95 2.38 -5.02 -9.30
CA ASN A 95 1.99 -6.41 -9.07
C ASN A 95 1.86 -6.74 -7.57
N ASN A 96 1.99 -5.75 -6.67
CA ASN A 96 1.99 -5.95 -5.22
C ASN A 96 2.99 -7.04 -4.77
N CYS A 97 4.22 -7.03 -5.31
CA CYS A 97 5.20 -8.04 -4.96
C CYS A 97 5.68 -7.87 -3.52
N THR A 98 5.53 -8.94 -2.74
CA THR A 98 5.97 -9.04 -1.35
C THR A 98 7.49 -9.02 -1.27
N GLU A 99 8.03 -8.62 -0.11
CA GLU A 99 9.47 -8.44 0.07
C GLU A 99 10.27 -9.71 -0.27
N ASP A 100 9.75 -10.88 0.11
CA ASP A 100 10.36 -12.19 -0.13
C ASP A 100 10.41 -12.59 -1.62
N CYS A 101 9.65 -11.94 -2.49
CA CYS A 101 9.72 -12.15 -3.94
C CYS A 101 10.77 -11.26 -4.61
N LYS A 102 11.07 -10.08 -4.04
CA LYS A 102 11.77 -9.01 -4.79
C LYS A 102 13.14 -9.46 -5.25
N VAL A 103 14.06 -9.79 -4.34
CA VAL A 103 15.42 -10.17 -4.69
C VAL A 103 15.42 -11.36 -5.66
N LYS A 104 14.66 -12.42 -5.35
CA LYS A 104 14.52 -13.60 -6.20
C LYS A 104 14.08 -13.29 -7.63
N PHE A 105 13.17 -12.34 -7.82
CA PHE A 105 12.67 -11.95 -9.14
C PHE A 105 13.65 -11.01 -9.85
N ALA A 106 14.26 -10.05 -9.14
CA ALA A 106 15.25 -9.14 -9.70
C ALA A 106 16.47 -9.89 -10.23
N THR A 107 16.98 -10.86 -9.46
CA THR A 107 18.17 -11.64 -9.83
C THR A 107 17.96 -12.44 -11.10
N GLY A 108 16.71 -12.78 -11.44
CA GLY A 108 16.34 -13.43 -12.70
C GLY A 108 16.58 -12.56 -13.96
N ASN A 109 16.81 -11.26 -13.81
CA ASN A 109 17.12 -10.33 -14.90
C ASN A 109 18.58 -9.86 -14.89
N LEU A 110 19.41 -10.38 -13.99
CA LEU A 110 20.85 -10.13 -14.05
C LEU A 110 21.43 -10.97 -15.17
N THR A 111 22.34 -10.38 -15.93
CA THR A 111 23.02 -11.02 -17.06
C THR A 111 24.52 -10.73 -17.00
N GLU A 112 25.31 -11.50 -17.75
CA GLU A 112 26.75 -11.25 -17.95
C GLU A 112 27.53 -11.04 -16.62
N GLU A 113 28.16 -9.88 -16.44
CA GLU A 113 28.97 -9.57 -15.26
C GLU A 113 28.12 -9.54 -13.99
N ALA A 114 26.93 -8.94 -14.05
CA ALA A 114 26.03 -8.83 -12.90
C ALA A 114 25.55 -10.20 -12.41
N LEU A 115 25.25 -11.12 -13.33
CA LEU A 115 24.89 -12.49 -12.97
C LEU A 115 26.07 -13.23 -12.33
N SER A 116 27.28 -13.07 -12.89
CA SER A 116 28.49 -13.69 -12.36
C SER A 116 28.78 -13.20 -10.94
N TRP A 117 28.68 -11.88 -10.71
CA TRP A 117 28.83 -11.27 -9.40
C TRP A 117 27.80 -11.79 -8.39
N TRP A 118 26.51 -11.84 -8.78
CA TRP A 118 25.45 -12.35 -7.89
C TRP A 118 25.69 -13.81 -7.48
N ASN A 119 26.10 -14.65 -8.42
CA ASN A 119 26.42 -16.05 -8.15
C ASN A 119 27.60 -16.17 -7.17
N SER A 120 28.65 -15.36 -7.33
CA SER A 120 29.77 -15.32 -6.38
C SER A 120 29.36 -14.80 -4.99
N PHE A 121 28.44 -13.84 -4.91
CA PHE A 121 27.90 -13.35 -3.64
C PHE A 121 27.06 -14.43 -2.93
N ALA A 122 26.18 -15.12 -3.67
CA ALA A 122 25.27 -16.11 -3.12
C ALA A 122 25.95 -17.44 -2.77
N GLN A 123 27.04 -17.81 -3.46
CA GLN A 123 27.75 -19.09 -3.25
C GLN A 123 28.16 -19.35 -1.78
N PRO A 124 28.85 -18.44 -1.06
CA PRO A 124 29.30 -18.72 0.31
C PRO A 124 28.17 -18.78 1.34
N ILE A 125 27.05 -18.07 1.11
CA ILE A 125 25.92 -18.01 2.06
C ILE A 125 24.79 -18.98 1.70
N GLY A 126 24.78 -19.53 0.48
CA GLY A 126 23.70 -20.34 -0.05
C GLY A 126 22.57 -19.49 -0.67
N ILE A 127 21.99 -19.99 -1.76
CA ILE A 127 20.99 -19.22 -2.54
C ILE A 127 19.72 -18.92 -1.75
N GLU A 128 19.30 -19.82 -0.85
CA GLU A 128 18.11 -19.63 0.00
C GLU A 128 18.32 -18.51 1.02
N GLU A 129 19.52 -18.39 1.62
CA GLU A 129 19.84 -17.27 2.52
C GLU A 129 20.06 -15.98 1.73
N ALA A 130 20.69 -16.06 0.55
CA ALA A 130 20.85 -14.92 -0.33
C ALA A 130 19.50 -14.30 -0.74
N TYR A 131 18.46 -15.10 -0.94
CA TYR A 131 17.11 -14.60 -1.24
C TYR A 131 16.36 -14.02 -0.05
N LYS A 132 16.83 -14.20 1.19
CA LYS A 132 16.23 -13.59 2.39
C LYS A 132 16.68 -12.16 2.64
N ILE A 133 17.74 -11.70 1.96
CA ILE A 133 18.16 -10.29 2.08
C ILE A 133 17.02 -9.40 1.56
N THR A 134 16.89 -8.23 2.15
CA THR A 134 15.88 -7.25 1.73
C THR A 134 16.24 -6.65 0.37
N TRP A 135 15.23 -6.13 -0.33
CA TRP A 135 15.45 -5.39 -1.57
C TRP A 135 16.40 -4.20 -1.36
N THR A 136 16.28 -3.51 -0.22
CA THR A 136 17.16 -2.38 0.14
C THR A 136 18.61 -2.82 0.28
N GLU A 137 18.88 -3.92 0.99
CA GLU A 137 20.24 -4.46 1.12
C GLU A 137 20.81 -4.88 -0.23
N PHE A 138 20.01 -5.55 -1.06
CA PHE A 138 20.41 -5.93 -2.41
C PHE A 138 20.79 -4.71 -3.27
N LYS A 139 19.99 -3.62 -3.24
CA LYS A 139 20.35 -2.36 -3.93
C LYS A 139 21.67 -1.79 -3.41
N ASN A 140 21.89 -1.79 -2.09
CA ASN A 140 23.13 -1.30 -1.50
C ASN A 140 24.35 -2.13 -1.95
N LEU A 141 24.21 -3.45 -2.08
CA LEU A 141 25.27 -4.33 -2.59
C LEU A 141 25.62 -4.00 -4.05
N LEU A 142 24.61 -3.79 -4.90
CA LEU A 142 24.82 -3.40 -6.30
C LEU A 142 25.44 -2.00 -6.41
N ILE A 143 24.97 -1.03 -5.62
CA ILE A 143 25.57 0.32 -5.57
C ILE A 143 27.05 0.21 -5.19
N LYS A 144 27.38 -0.54 -4.12
CA LYS A 144 28.77 -0.75 -3.70
C LYS A 144 29.64 -1.39 -4.80
N LYS A 145 29.07 -2.25 -5.63
CA LYS A 145 29.80 -2.94 -6.71
C LYS A 145 29.97 -2.10 -7.98
N TYR A 146 28.97 -1.29 -8.33
CA TYR A 146 28.88 -0.64 -9.65
C TYR A 146 28.94 0.90 -9.60
N CYS A 147 28.95 1.50 -8.41
CA CYS A 147 29.13 2.93 -8.19
C CYS A 147 30.42 3.17 -7.37
N PRO A 148 31.60 3.23 -8.02
CA PRO A 148 32.87 3.52 -7.36
C PRO A 148 32.96 4.95 -6.81
#